data_AF-W4KJ80-F1
#
_entry.id   AF-W4KJ80-F1
#
_cell.length_a   1.000
_cell.length_b   1.000
_cell.length_c   1.000
_cell.angle_alpha   90.00
_cell.angle_beta   90.00
_cell.angle_gamma   90.00
#
_symmetry.space_group_name_H-M   'P 1'
#
loop_
_entity.id
_entity.type
_entity.pdbx_description
1 polymer ?
#
loop_
_entity_poly.entity_id
_entity_poly.type
_entity_poly.pdbx_seq_one_letter_code
_entity_poly.pdbx_strand_id
1 'polypeptide(L)' 'MDRCPMEVWKLIFEFACTDDGTTGCSLALAARWTNFISASVRLQSIGVKTAEQLPRVADMLESLPQDRRHTHILSV' A
#
# COMPACT_ATOMS: atom_id res chain seq x y z
N MET A 1 -14.46 -15.04 -3.79
CA MET A 1 -13.47 -14.36 -4.69
C MET A 1 -12.74 -15.35 -5.59
N ASP A 2 -13.08 -16.64 -5.53
CA ASP A 2 -12.24 -17.77 -5.94
C ASP A 2 -12.25 -18.08 -7.44
N ARG A 3 -12.90 -17.22 -8.24
CA ARG A 3 -12.99 -17.37 -9.70
C ARG A 3 -12.22 -16.30 -10.46
N CYS A 4 -11.74 -15.27 -9.78
CA CYS A 4 -11.03 -14.16 -10.41
C CYS A 4 -9.52 -14.42 -10.30
N PRO A 5 -8.78 -14.40 -11.43
CA PRO A 5 -7.34 -14.63 -11.45
C PRO A 5 -6.57 -13.66 -10.57
N MET A 6 -5.41 -14.09 -10.08
CA MET A 6 -4.60 -13.33 -9.13
C MET A 6 -4.07 -12.03 -9.74
N GLU A 7 -3.81 -12.03 -11.05
CA GLU A 7 -3.36 -10.90 -11.85
C GLU A 7 -4.41 -9.79 -11.89
N VAL A 8 -5.69 -10.16 -12.01
CA VAL A 8 -6.79 -9.18 -12.02
C VAL A 8 -6.91 -8.53 -10.65
N TRP A 9 -6.76 -9.29 -9.57
CA TRP A 9 -6.75 -8.73 -8.21
C TRP A 9 -5.57 -7.80 -7.96
N LYS A 10 -4.39 -8.13 -8.48
CA LYS A 10 -3.23 -7.23 -8.44
C LYS A 10 -3.55 -5.91 -9.13
N LEU A 11 -4.09 -5.95 -10.34
CA LEU A 11 -4.51 -4.74 -11.06
C LEU A 11 -5.53 -3.92 -10.27
N ILE A 12 -6.56 -4.56 -9.72
CA ILE A 12 -7.56 -3.87 -8.89
C ILE A 12 -6.88 -3.19 -7.70
N PHE A 13 -5.95 -3.85 -7.01
CA PHE A 13 -5.28 -3.28 -5.86
C PHE A 13 -4.26 -2.20 -6.24
N GLU A 14 -3.59 -2.31 -7.38
CA GLU A 14 -2.76 -1.24 -7.96
C GLU A 14 -3.57 0.02 -8.21
N PHE A 15 -4.81 -0.08 -8.70
CA PHE A 15 -5.68 1.09 -8.86
C PHE A 15 -6.30 1.57 -7.53
N ALA A 16 -6.68 0.65 -6.65
CA ALA A 16 -7.35 1.00 -5.40
C ALA A 16 -6.40 1.65 -4.38
N CYS A 17 -5.11 1.30 -4.40
CA CYS A 17 -4.10 1.83 -3.46
C CYS A 17 -3.41 3.11 -3.95
N THR A 18 -4.05 3.91 -4.81
CA THR A 18 -3.51 5.23 -5.22
C THR A 18 -4.02 6.38 -4.35
N ASP A 19 -4.64 6.06 -3.20
CA ASP A 19 -5.16 7.04 -2.24
C ASP A 19 -4.09 7.45 -1.21
N ASP A 20 -4.46 7.95 -0.04
CA ASP A 20 -3.51 8.32 1.01
C ASP A 20 -2.91 7.12 1.77
N GLY A 21 -3.12 5.89 1.28
CA GLY A 21 -2.70 4.63 1.89
C GLY A 21 -3.80 3.98 2.74
N THR A 22 -4.96 4.64 2.89
CA THR A 22 -6.09 4.13 3.67
C THR A 22 -6.66 2.84 3.07
N THR A 23 -6.81 2.78 1.75
CA THR A 23 -7.35 1.62 1.05
C THR A 23 -6.42 0.43 1.13
N GLY A 24 -5.11 0.65 0.94
CA GLY A 24 -4.09 -0.39 1.09
C GLY A 24 -4.09 -1.02 2.49
N CYS A 25 -4.20 -0.19 3.53
CA CYS A 25 -4.34 -0.65 4.92
C CYS A 25 -5.64 -1.45 5.13
N SER A 26 -6.75 -0.97 4.61
CA SER A 26 -8.07 -1.61 4.74
C SER A 26 -8.08 -3.00 4.07
N LEU A 27 -7.50 -3.12 2.87
CA LEU A 27 -7.33 -4.39 2.19
C LEU A 27 -6.46 -5.36 3.01
N ALA A 28 -5.39 -4.87 3.64
CA ALA A 28 -4.52 -5.70 4.45
C ALA A 28 -5.19 -6.25 5.72
N LEU A 29 -6.23 -5.59 6.22
CA LEU A 29 -6.98 -6.01 7.42
C LEU A 29 -8.20 -6.88 7.09
N ALA A 30 -8.72 -6.81 5.87
CA ALA A 30 -9.96 -7.51 5.50
C ALA A 30 -9.85 -9.04 5.52
N ALA A 31 -8.73 -9.60 5.02
CA ALA A 31 -8.49 -11.04 4.98
C ALA A 31 -7.00 -11.37 4.83
N ARG A 32 -6.59 -12.61 5.18
CA ARG A 32 -5.20 -13.05 4.96
C ARG A 32 -4.78 -13.01 3.50
N TRP A 33 -5.71 -13.36 2.60
CA TRP A 33 -5.45 -13.41 1.17
C TRP A 33 -5.31 -12.01 0.57
N THR A 34 -6.18 -11.07 0.96
CA THR A 34 -6.04 -9.66 0.55
C THR A 34 -4.77 -9.04 1.12
N ASN A 35 -4.39 -9.38 2.36
CA ASN A 35 -3.11 -8.99 2.96
C ASN A 35 -1.90 -9.45 2.14
N PHE A 36 -1.93 -10.69 1.66
CA PHE A 36 -0.85 -11.25 0.85
C PHE A 36 -0.75 -10.56 -0.52
N ILE A 37 -1.87 -10.39 -1.23
CA ILE A 37 -1.85 -9.81 -2.57
C ILE A 37 -1.60 -8.30 -2.55
N SER A 38 -2.15 -7.56 -1.57
CA SER A 38 -1.95 -6.11 -1.49
C SER A 38 -0.55 -5.71 -1.00
N ALA A 39 0.27 -6.66 -0.54
CA ALA A 39 1.55 -6.37 0.09
C ALA A 39 2.51 -5.53 -0.78
N SER A 40 2.49 -5.72 -2.11
CA SER A 40 3.34 -4.97 -3.05
C SER A 40 2.82 -3.58 -3.41
N VAL A 41 1.55 -3.28 -3.13
CA VAL A 41 0.88 -2.05 -3.60
C VAL A 41 0.31 -1.20 -2.46
N ARG A 42 0.17 -1.74 -1.24
CA ARG A 42 -0.47 -1.02 -0.13
C ARG A 42 0.27 0.24 0.34
N LEU A 43 1.56 0.34 0.03
CA LEU A 43 2.41 1.50 0.36
C LEU A 43 2.84 2.26 -0.88
N GLN A 44 2.24 1.99 -2.04
CA GLN A 44 2.60 2.73 -3.26
C GLN A 44 2.16 4.18 -3.24
N SER A 45 1.27 4.54 -2.32
CA SER A 45 0.82 5.90 -2.09
C SER A 45 0.66 6.12 -0.59
N ILE A 46 1.28 7.18 -0.09
CA ILE A 46 1.24 7.55 1.33
C ILE A 46 0.92 9.04 1.40
N GLY A 47 -0.20 9.38 2.05
CA GLY A 47 -0.55 10.75 2.35
C GLY A 47 0.12 11.21 3.63
N VAL A 48 0.93 12.26 3.53
CA VAL A 48 1.56 12.90 4.69
C VAL A 48 0.85 14.21 4.97
N LYS A 49 0.18 14.31 6.13
CA LYS A 49 -0.64 15.47 6.51
C LYS A 49 0.15 16.54 7.26
N THR A 50 1.23 16.15 7.94
CA THR A 50 2.09 17.08 8.69
C THR A 50 3.57 16.76 8.48
N ALA A 51 4.42 17.78 8.56
CA ALA A 51 5.87 17.59 8.44
C ALA A 51 6.45 16.66 9.54
N GLU A 52 5.82 16.62 10.71
CA GLU A 52 6.19 15.74 11.84
C GLU A 52 6.03 14.25 11.51
N GLN A 53 5.21 13.90 10.51
CA GLN A 53 5.02 12.52 10.09
C GLN A 53 6.14 12.03 9.16
N LEU A 54 6.88 12.95 8.51
CA LEU A 54 7.91 12.59 7.52
C LEU A 54 9.00 11.68 8.09
N PRO A 55 9.61 11.93 9.27
CA PRO A 55 10.63 11.05 9.82
C PRO A 55 10.10 9.63 10.07
N ARG A 56 8.87 9.53 10.60
CA ARG A 56 8.25 8.22 10.89
C ARG A 56 7.95 7.44 9.62
N VAL A 57 7.51 8.12 8.56
CA VAL A 57 7.28 7.51 7.25
C VAL A 57 8.60 7.07 6.63
N ALA A 58 9.66 7.86 6.74
CA ALA A 58 11.00 7.51 6.27
C ALA A 58 11.53 6.25 7.00
N ASP A 59 11.50 6.24 8.33
CA ASP A 59 11.93 5.09 9.15
C ASP A 59 11.15 3.82 8.77
N MET A 60 9.83 3.94 8.57
CA MET A 60 8.98 2.84 8.13
C MET A 60 9.42 2.32 6.76
N LEU A 61 9.63 3.20 5.77
CA LEU A 61 10.02 2.80 4.42
C LEU A 61 11.42 2.17 4.37
N GLU A 62 12.35 2.65 5.19
CA GLU A 62 13.69 2.09 5.31
C GLU A 62 13.70 0.70 5.95
N SER A 63 12.78 0.45 6.90
CA SER A 63 12.62 -0.87 7.52
C SER A 63 12.06 -1.94 6.58
N LEU A 64 11.54 -1.56 5.42
CA LEU A 64 10.94 -2.49 4.47
C LEU A 64 11.96 -3.14 3.53
N PRO A 65 11.74 -4.41 3.17
CA PRO A 65 12.51 -5.05 2.12
C PRO A 65 12.30 -4.31 0.78
N GLN A 66 13.34 -4.35 -0.07
CA GLN A 66 13.47 -3.50 -1.25
C GLN A 66 12.33 -3.68 -2.26
N ASP A 67 11.75 -4.87 -2.32
CA ASP A 67 10.59 -5.23 -3.15
C ASP A 67 9.29 -4.49 -2.78
N ARG A 68 9.25 -3.81 -1.63
CA ARG A 68 8.08 -3.07 -1.12
C ARG A 68 8.27 -1.56 -1.05
N ARG A 69 9.38 -1.03 -1.59
CA ARG A 69 9.71 0.41 -1.52
C ARG A 69 9.23 1.24 -2.71
N HIS A 70 8.44 0.67 -3.61
CA HIS A 70 7.84 1.42 -4.72
C HIS A 70 6.78 2.36 -4.15
N THR A 71 7.16 3.61 -3.84
CA THR A 71 6.33 4.56 -3.07
C THR A 71 6.25 5.86 -3.85
N HIS A 72 5.04 6.33 -4.17
CA HIS A 72 4.76 7.70 -4.59
C HIS A 72 4.34 8.50 -3.34
N ILE A 73 5.07 9.57 -3.03
CA ILE A 73 4.73 10.45 -1.91
C ILE A 73 3.76 11.51 -2.42
N LEU A 74 2.56 11.55 -1.86
CA LEU A 74 1.58 12.62 -2.11
C LEU A 74 1.68 13.64 -0.96
N SER A 75 2.27 14.79 -1.23
CA SER A 75 2.15 15.98 -0.35
C SER A 75 0.85 16.70 -0.70
N VAL A 76 -0.08 16.77 0.24
CA VAL A 76 -1.34 17.54 0.12
C VAL A 76 -1.21 18.84 0.88
#